data_AF-A0A965ATD6-F1
#
_entry.id   AF-A0A965ATD6-F1
#
_cell.length_a   1.000
_cell.length_b   1.000
_cell.length_c   1.000
_cell.angle_alpha   90.00
_cell.angle_beta   90.00
_cell.angle_gamma   90.00
#
_symmetry.space_group_name_H-M   'P 1'
#
loop_
_entity.id
_entity.type
_entity.pdbx_description
1 polymer ?
#
loop_
_entity_poly.entity_id
_entity_poly.type
_entity_poly.pdbx_seq_one_letter_code
_entity_poly.pdbx_strand_id
1 'polypeptide(L)'
;MRPEAAGYRLTPQGRTEAELIVRSHRLWETWLGRHADLPVDHLHPPAEWIEHHLGARLRRQIEADLGRDTRDPHGSAIPPERS
;
A
#
# COMPACT_ATOMS: atom_id res chain seq x y z
N MET A 1 16.90 -4.39 36.71
CA MET A 1 15.80 -4.40 35.72
C MET A 1 15.92 -3.11 34.92
N ARG A 2 16.26 -3.18 33.63
CA ARG A 2 16.25 -2.01 32.75
C ARG A 2 14.79 -1.62 32.49
N PRO A 3 14.38 -0.34 32.55
CA PRO A 3 13.04 0.03 32.13
C PRO A 3 12.89 -0.35 30.65
N GLU A 4 11.90 -1.19 30.34
CA GLU A 4 11.50 -1.43 28.97
C GLU A 4 11.20 -0.07 28.33
N ALA A 5 11.89 0.26 27.25
CA ALA A 5 11.61 1.49 26.51
C ALA A 5 10.14 1.46 26.10
N ALA A 6 9.35 2.43 26.58
CA ALA A 6 7.98 2.60 26.13
C ALA A 6 7.99 2.77 24.60
N GLY A 7 7.55 1.74 23.89
CA GLY A 7 7.58 1.72 22.42
C GLY A 7 6.72 2.84 21.83
N TYR A 8 7.03 3.22 20.59
CA TYR A 8 6.22 4.18 19.85
C TYR A 8 4.92 3.53 19.37
N ARG A 9 3.81 4.28 19.44
CA ARG A 9 2.52 3.88 18.87
C ARG A 9 1.99 4.99 17.98
N LEU A 10 1.43 4.62 16.84
CA LEU A 10 0.71 5.56 16.01
C LEU A 10 -0.55 6.04 16.75
N THR A 11 -0.87 7.31 16.59
CA THR A 11 -2.20 7.82 16.94
C THR A 11 -3.25 7.17 16.02
N PRO A 12 -4.54 7.20 16.37
CA PRO A 12 -5.59 6.72 15.47
C PRO A 12 -5.52 7.35 14.08
N GLN A 13 -5.28 8.67 14.01
CA GLN A 13 -5.08 9.38 12.74
C GLN A 13 -3.84 8.88 12.01
N GLY A 14 -2.69 8.77 12.69
CA GLY A 14 -1.45 8.30 12.08
C GLY A 14 -1.56 6.87 11.55
N ARG A 15 -2.39 6.02 12.18
CA ARG A 15 -2.69 4.69 11.68
C ARG A 15 -3.47 4.73 10.36
N THR A 16 -4.49 5.58 10.26
CA THR A 16 -5.25 5.74 9.01
C THR A 16 -4.37 6.22 7.86
N GLU A 17 -3.52 7.22 8.10
CA GLU A 17 -2.59 7.71 7.08
C GLU A 17 -1.57 6.64 6.66
N ALA A 18 -1.01 5.90 7.62
CA ALA A 18 -0.10 4.80 7.33
C ALA A 18 -0.78 3.67 6.53
N GLU A 19 -2.03 3.32 6.87
CA GLU A 19 -2.81 2.33 6.11
C GLU A 19 -3.07 2.80 4.66
N LEU A 20 -3.29 4.09 4.42
CA LEU A 20 -3.46 4.66 3.08
C LEU A 20 -2.16 4.64 2.25
N ILE A 21 -1.02 4.93 2.86
CA ILE A 21 0.29 4.85 2.19
C ILE A 21 0.55 3.41 1.76
N VAL A 22 0.43 2.45 2.70
CA VAL A 22 0.64 1.02 2.41
C VAL A 22 -0.35 0.49 1.37
N ARG A 23 -1.62 0.94 1.40
CA ARG A 23 -2.60 0.61 0.36
C ARG A 23 -2.17 1.13 -1.01
N SER A 24 -1.73 2.37 -1.09
CA SER A 24 -1.32 3.01 -2.35
C SER A 24 -0.11 2.30 -2.96
N HIS A 25 0.86 1.96 -2.12
CA HIS A 25 2.03 1.16 -2.49
C HIS A 25 1.62 -0.16 -3.12
N ARG A 26 0.84 -0.96 -2.38
CA ARG A 26 0.45 -2.32 -2.80
C ARG A 26 -0.45 -2.34 -4.03
N LEU A 27 -1.37 -1.38 -4.15
CA LEU A 27 -2.18 -1.23 -5.35
C LEU A 27 -1.30 -0.96 -6.57
N TRP A 28 -0.27 -0.13 -6.43
CA TRP A 28 0.62 0.19 -7.54
C TRP A 28 1.54 -0.98 -7.92
N GLU A 29 2.13 -1.67 -6.95
CA GLU A 29 2.90 -2.89 -7.21
C GLU A 29 2.04 -3.94 -7.96
N THR A 30 0.81 -4.15 -7.51
CA THR A 30 -0.11 -5.09 -8.15
C THR A 30 -0.45 -4.66 -9.58
N TRP A 31 -0.72 -3.37 -9.78
CA TRP A 31 -1.03 -2.82 -11.10
C TRP A 31 0.14 -2.95 -12.07
N LEU A 32 1.35 -2.62 -11.63
CA LEU A 32 2.59 -2.76 -12.40
C LEU A 32 2.90 -4.22 -12.73
N GLY A 33 2.80 -5.13 -11.76
CA GLY A 33 3.04 -6.55 -11.98
C GLY A 33 2.09 -7.13 -13.03
N ARG A 34 0.83 -6.66 -13.06
CA ARG A 34 -0.18 -7.11 -14.03
C ARG A 34 -0.05 -6.46 -15.41
N HIS A 35 0.25 -5.17 -15.49
CA HIS A 35 0.17 -4.41 -16.75
C HIS A 35 1.52 -4.08 -17.38
N ALA A 36 2.58 -3.98 -16.60
CA ALA A 36 3.93 -3.69 -17.07
C ALA A 36 4.83 -4.93 -17.10
N ASP A 37 4.32 -6.10 -16.67
CA ASP A 37 5.04 -7.39 -16.61
C ASP A 37 6.41 -7.28 -15.93
N LEU A 38 6.46 -6.43 -14.89
CA LEU A 38 7.67 -6.23 -14.11
C LEU A 38 7.87 -7.39 -13.13
N PRO A 39 9.10 -7.90 -13.00
CA PRO A 39 9.46 -8.85 -11.95
C PRO A 39 9.13 -8.29 -10.56
N VAL A 40 8.76 -9.18 -9.63
CA VAL A 40 8.34 -8.85 -8.25
C VAL A 40 9.40 -8.03 -7.51
N ASP A 41 10.68 -8.28 -7.76
CA ASP A 41 11.84 -7.55 -7.20
C ASP A 41 12.03 -6.15 -7.79
N HIS A 42 11.34 -5.80 -8.87
CA HIS A 42 11.40 -4.49 -9.52
C HIS A 42 10.16 -3.62 -9.28
N LEU A 43 9.15 -4.11 -8.55
CA LEU A 43 7.89 -3.39 -8.29
C LEU A 43 8.01 -2.31 -7.21
N HIS A 44 8.85 -2.55 -6.21
CA HIS A 44 8.93 -1.70 -5.03
C HIS A 44 9.44 -0.26 -5.32
N PRO A 45 10.56 -0.06 -6.04
CA PRO A 45 11.06 1.30 -6.31
C PRO A 45 10.06 2.23 -7.01
N PRO A 46 9.34 1.82 -8.08
CA PRO A 46 8.35 2.70 -8.70
C PRO A 46 7.10 2.92 -7.83
N ALA A 47 6.76 2.01 -6.91
CA ALA A 47 5.69 2.21 -5.95
C ALA A 47 6.02 3.24 -4.88
N GLU A 48 7.24 3.21 -4.32
CA GLU A 48 7.72 4.22 -3.37
C GLU A 48 7.65 5.65 -3.94
N TRP A 49 7.92 5.83 -5.24
CA TRP A 49 7.90 7.17 -5.86
C TRP A 49 6.51 7.82 -5.87
N ILE A 50 5.44 7.02 -5.91
CA ILE A 50 4.10 7.54 -6.16
C ILE A 50 3.10 7.27 -5.04
N GLU A 51 3.43 6.46 -4.03
CA GLU A 51 2.49 6.09 -2.96
C GLU A 51 1.91 7.31 -2.22
N HIS A 52 2.69 8.38 -2.08
CA HIS A 52 2.25 9.66 -1.49
C HIS A 52 1.45 10.55 -2.44
N HIS A 53 1.46 10.25 -3.73
CA HIS A 53 0.85 11.04 -4.79
C HIS A 53 -0.39 10.37 -5.39
N LEU A 54 -0.71 9.12 -4.99
CA LEU A 54 -1.87 8.37 -5.45
C LEU A 54 -3.15 8.89 -4.80
N GLY A 55 -3.81 9.87 -5.44
CA GLY A 55 -5.07 10.42 -4.94
C GLY A 55 -6.22 9.40 -4.91
N ALA A 56 -7.25 9.66 -4.09
CA ALA A 56 -8.37 8.73 -3.86
C ALA A 56 -9.11 8.32 -5.15
N ARG A 57 -9.25 9.23 -6.12
CA ARG A 57 -9.86 8.90 -7.41
C ARG A 57 -9.04 7.86 -8.18
N LEU A 58 -7.72 8.02 -8.24
CA LEU A 58 -6.83 7.12 -8.96
C LEU A 58 -6.76 5.76 -8.27
N ARG A 59 -6.69 5.73 -6.93
CA ARG A 59 -6.77 4.48 -6.15
C ARG A 59 -8.01 3.65 -6.48
N ARG A 60 -9.18 4.29 -6.54
CA ARG A 60 -10.43 3.62 -6.91
C ARG A 60 -10.44 3.11 -8.35
N GLN A 61 -9.80 3.82 -9.28
CA GLN A 61 -9.66 3.37 -10.66
C GLN A 61 -8.75 2.15 -10.76
N ILE A 62 -7.62 2.16 -10.07
CA ILE A 62 -6.70 1.03 -10.00
C ILE A 62 -7.39 -0.18 -9.35
N GLU A 63 -8.10 0.02 -8.24
CA GLU A 63 -8.85 -1.05 -7.58
C GLU A 63 -9.93 -1.64 -8.50
N ALA A 64 -10.68 -0.81 -9.22
CA ALA A 64 -11.69 -1.28 -10.17
C ALA A 64 -11.09 -2.11 -11.31
N ASP A 65 -9.90 -1.74 -11.78
CA ASP A 65 -9.15 -2.44 -12.83
C ASP A 65 -8.55 -3.78 -12.36
N LEU A 66 -8.00 -3.79 -11.14
CA LEU A 66 -7.51 -5.00 -10.46
C LEU A 66 -8.65 -5.94 -10.03
N GLY A 67 -9.86 -5.43 -9.85
CA GLY A 67 -11.03 -6.21 -9.49
C GLY A 67 -11.10 -6.49 -7.99
N ARG A 68 -11.21 -7.76 -7.60
CA ARG A 68 -11.37 -8.18 -6.19
C ARG A 68 -10.07 -8.70 -5.57
N ASP A 69 -8.93 -8.37 -6.14
CA ASP A 69 -7.65 -8.76 -5.59
C ASP A 69 -7.45 -8.12 -4.22
N THR A 70 -7.21 -8.96 -3.22
CA THR A 70 -7.03 -8.55 -1.82
C THR A 70 -5.60 -8.67 -1.35
N ARG A 71 -4.68 -9.09 -2.24
CA ARG A 71 -3.26 -9.31 -1.93
C ARG A 71 -2.37 -8.72 -3.01
N ASP A 72 -1.22 -8.21 -2.60
CA ASP A 72 -0.16 -7.76 -3.49
C ASP A 72 0.65 -8.95 -4.08
N PRO A 73 1.56 -8.71 -5.04
CA PRO A 73 2.40 -9.76 -5.62
C PRO A 73 3.34 -10.46 -4.63
N HIS A 74 3.56 -9.87 -3.45
CA HIS A 74 4.33 -10.44 -2.35
C HIS A 74 3.45 -11.29 -1.40
N GLY A 75 2.14 -11.34 -1.63
CA GLY A 75 1.17 -12.09 -0.85
C GLY A 75 0.64 -11.36 0.40
N SER A 76 0.99 -10.10 0.63
CA SER A 76 0.46 -9.31 1.75
C SER A 76 -0.91 -8.71 1.42
N ALA A 77 -1.78 -8.60 2.42
CA ALA A 77 -3.14 -8.07 2.21
C ALA A 77 -3.12 -6.58 1.85
N ILE A 78 -3.87 -6.16 0.83
CA ILE A 78 -4.06 -4.75 0.52
C ILE A 78 -5.00 -4.16 1.60
N PRO A 79 -4.56 -3.17 2.41
CA PRO A 79 -5.42 -2.57 3.43
C PRO A 79 -6.68 -1.98 2.79
N PRO A 80 -7.87 -2.10 3.41
CA PRO A 80 -9.09 -1.50 2.88
C PRO A 80 -9.02 0.04 2.98
N GLU A 81 -9.65 0.74 2.04
CA GLU A 81 -9.86 2.19 2.20
C GLU A 81 -10.98 2.41 3.22
N ARG A 82 -10.65 2.99 4.38
CA ARG A 82 -11.65 3.40 5.36
C ARG A 82 -12.11 4.81 4.97
N SER A 83 -13.38 4.92 4.58
CA SER A 83 -14.08 6.18 4.31
C SER A 83 -14.32 6.99 5.58
#